data_AF-A0A7V6GNF9-F1
#
_entry.id   AF-A0A7V6GNF9-F1
#
_cell.length_a   1.000
_cell.length_b   1.000
_cell.length_c   1.000
_cell.angle_alpha   90.00
_cell.angle_beta   90.00
_cell.angle_gamma   90.00
#
_symmetry.space_group_name_H-M   'P 1'
#
loop_
_entity.id
_entity.type
_entity.pdbx_description
1 polymer ?
#
loop_
_entity_poly.entity_id
_entity_poly.type
_entity_poly.pdbx_seq_one_letter_code
_entity_poly.pdbx_strand_id
1 'polypeptide(L)'
;MGELIIKREERTLDFLKKIVNKIICTLHETKVVVNKKFPTLTEKIYKDVYFISSEDLMKKYPNKTLLEREHLITKEHKTVFIYAISPNDGKLMRAPDYDDWSLNGDILMWLDTLN
;
A
#
# COMPACT_ATOMS: atom_id res chain seq x y z
N MET A 1 18.51 -12.22 -0.30
CA MET A 1 17.78 -12.60 0.93
C MET A 1 16.61 -11.66 1.06
N GLY A 2 15.37 -12.15 1.06
CA GLY A 2 14.23 -11.23 1.13
C GLY A 2 12.85 -11.86 1.12
N GLU A 3 12.66 -13.00 1.79
CA GLU A 3 11.32 -13.51 2.11
C GLU A 3 11.26 -13.79 3.60
N LEU A 4 10.18 -13.34 4.26
CA LEU A 4 9.94 -13.62 5.67
C LEU A 4 9.30 -15.00 5.78
N ILE A 5 9.97 -15.94 6.44
CA ILE A 5 9.37 -17.23 6.79
C ILE A 5 8.37 -16.98 7.92
N ILE A 6 7.08 -17.19 7.64
CA ILE A 6 6.00 -17.01 8.60
C ILE A 6 5.43 -18.36 9.02
N LYS A 7 4.92 -18.43 10.26
CA LYS A 7 4.19 -19.62 10.72
C LYS A 7 2.81 -19.68 10.08
N ARG A 8 2.19 -20.86 10.07
CA ARG A 8 0.85 -21.05 9.51
C ARG A 8 -0.19 -20.19 10.24
N GLU A 9 -0.08 -20.03 11.56
CA GLU A 9 -0.96 -19.16 12.34
C GLU A 9 -0.81 -17.66 12.03
N GLU A 10 0.30 -17.25 11.41
CA GLU A 10 0.55 -15.85 11.04
C GLU A 10 -0.07 -15.49 9.68
N ARG A 11 -0.67 -16.44 8.96
CA ARG A 11 -1.38 -16.20 7.68
C ARG A 11 -2.75 -15.53 7.92
N THR A 12 -2.71 -14.31 8.44
CA THR A 12 -3.90 -13.50 8.76
C THR A 12 -3.76 -12.09 8.21
N LEU A 13 -4.90 -11.44 7.96
CA LEU A 13 -4.91 -10.04 7.51
C LEU A 13 -4.28 -9.10 8.56
N ASP A 14 -4.45 -9.40 9.86
CA ASP A 14 -3.83 -8.61 10.92
C ASP A 14 -2.30 -8.64 10.86
N PHE A 15 -1.74 -9.83 10.67
CA PHE A 15 -0.30 -9.98 10.49
C PHE A 15 0.20 -9.26 9.24
N LEU A 16 -0.52 -9.37 8.11
CA LEU A 16 -0.19 -8.61 6.89
C LEU A 16 -0.18 -7.10 7.16
N LYS A 17 -1.22 -6.55 7.79
CA LYS A 17 -1.31 -5.13 8.17
C LYS A 17 -0.17 -4.72 9.11
N LYS A 18 0.20 -5.58 10.07
CA LYS A 18 1.35 -5.37 10.95
C LYS A 18 2.66 -5.27 10.19
N ILE A 19 2.90 -6.14 9.21
CA ILE A 19 4.10 -6.10 8.36
C ILE A 19 4.12 -4.84 7.50
N VAL A 20 3.00 -4.47 6.88
CA VAL A 20 2.88 -3.24 6.08
C VAL A 20 3.20 -2.00 6.91
N ASN A 21 2.64 -1.89 8.12
CA ASN A 21 2.97 -0.80 9.03
C ASN A 21 4.48 -0.75 9.34
N LYS A 22 5.12 -1.89 9.61
CA LYS A 22 6.56 -1.95 9.85
C LYS A 22 7.38 -1.46 8.66
N ILE A 23 7.00 -1.85 7.44
CA ILE A 23 7.64 -1.39 6.20
C ILE A 23 7.53 0.14 6.08
N ILE A 24 6.32 0.68 6.22
CA ILE A 24 6.08 2.13 6.12
C ILE A 24 6.80 2.92 7.22
N CYS A 25 6.82 2.44 8.46
CA CYS A 25 7.60 3.07 9.53
C CYS A 25 9.08 3.14 9.17
N THR A 26 9.64 2.04 8.66
CA THR A 26 11.06 1.99 8.24
C THR A 26 11.35 2.99 7.12
N LEU A 27 10.45 3.10 6.13
CA LEU A 27 10.56 4.08 5.04
C LEU A 27 10.45 5.53 5.55
N HIS A 28 9.50 5.81 6.43
CA HIS A 28 9.35 7.12 7.06
C HIS A 28 10.61 7.52 7.83
N GLU A 29 11.14 6.65 8.69
CA GLU A 29 12.36 6.91 9.46
C GLU A 29 13.56 7.16 8.54
N THR A 30 13.70 6.35 7.49
CA THR A 30 14.74 6.53 6.47
C THR A 30 14.61 7.90 5.81
N LYS A 31 13.40 8.32 5.40
CA LYS A 31 13.15 9.61 4.78
C LYS A 31 13.44 10.78 5.74
N VAL A 32 13.11 10.64 7.02
CA VAL A 32 13.47 11.64 8.05
C VAL A 32 14.99 11.81 8.14
N VAL A 33 15.75 10.73 8.14
CA VAL A 33 17.23 10.79 8.16
C VAL A 33 17.78 11.43 6.88
N VAL A 34 17.24 11.06 5.72
CA VAL A 34 17.63 11.63 4.42
C VAL A 34 17.36 13.14 4.37
N ASN A 35 16.16 13.59 4.76
CA ASN A 35 15.81 15.00 4.75
C ASN A 35 16.65 15.83 5.75
N LYS A 36 17.03 15.24 6.90
CA LYS A 36 17.96 15.89 7.83
C LYS A 36 19.35 16.10 7.21
N LYS A 37 19.82 15.14 6.41
CA LYS A 37 21.12 15.21 5.73
C LYS A 37 21.09 16.13 4.50
N PHE A 38 19.97 16.22 3.82
CA PHE A 38 19.77 17.02 2.61
C PHE A 38 18.52 17.90 2.75
N PRO A 39 18.64 19.08 3.38
CA PRO A 39 17.48 19.95 3.68
C PRO A 39 16.72 20.48 2.47
N THR A 40 17.30 20.38 1.27
CA THR A 40 16.62 20.73 0.01
C THR A 40 15.55 19.71 -0.38
N LEU A 41 15.60 18.49 0.17
CA LEU A 41 14.57 17.46 -0.02
C LEU A 41 13.45 17.70 1.00
N THR A 42 12.28 18.09 0.52
CA THR A 42 11.15 18.50 1.37
C THR A 42 10.02 17.47 1.40
N GLU A 43 10.08 16.43 0.57
CA GLU A 43 9.03 15.42 0.47
C GLU A 43 8.92 14.64 1.78
N LYS A 44 7.73 14.10 2.04
CA LYS A 44 7.44 13.34 3.25
C LYS A 44 6.83 12.01 2.86
N ILE A 45 7.23 10.97 3.56
CA ILE A 45 6.48 9.72 3.63
C ILE A 45 5.63 9.83 4.90
N TYR A 46 4.36 9.46 4.83
CA TYR A 46 3.46 9.49 5.98
C TYR A 46 3.49 8.11 6.65
N LYS A 47 3.59 8.09 7.99
CA LYS A 47 3.70 6.83 8.75
C LYS A 47 2.38 6.09 8.88
N ASP A 48 1.26 6.83 8.86
CA ASP A 48 -0.06 6.29 9.16
C ASP A 48 -0.65 5.72 7.87
N VAL A 49 -0.87 4.40 7.86
CA VAL A 49 -1.36 3.67 6.69
C VAL A 49 -2.88 3.53 6.77
N TYR A 50 -3.57 3.99 5.74
CA TYR A 50 -4.99 3.70 5.57
C TYR A 50 -5.17 2.36 4.85
N PHE A 51 -5.93 1.46 5.45
CA PHE A 51 -6.16 0.12 4.92
C PHE A 51 -7.54 0.02 4.29
N ILE A 52 -7.64 -0.39 3.04
CA ILE A 52 -8.91 -0.58 2.34
C ILE A 52 -8.85 -1.83 1.45
N SER A 53 -9.96 -2.59 1.37
CA SER A 53 -10.03 -3.69 0.40
C SER A 53 -10.26 -3.14 -1.00
N SER A 54 -9.84 -3.88 -2.03
CA SER A 54 -10.15 -3.55 -3.43
C SER A 54 -11.66 -3.38 -3.64
N GLU A 55 -12.46 -4.28 -3.08
CA GLU A 55 -13.92 -4.23 -3.14
C GLU A 55 -14.51 -2.95 -2.50
N ASP A 56 -14.06 -2.58 -1.30
CA ASP A 56 -14.55 -1.38 -0.62
C ASP A 56 -14.11 -0.10 -1.33
N LEU A 57 -12.94 -0.11 -1.97
CA LEU A 57 -12.50 0.99 -2.83
C LEU A 57 -13.41 1.15 -4.05
N MET A 58 -13.83 0.04 -4.67
CA MET A 58 -14.82 0.08 -5.76
C MET A 58 -16.16 0.63 -5.29
N LYS A 59 -16.63 0.23 -4.09
CA LYS A 59 -17.87 0.74 -3.49
C LYS A 59 -17.77 2.22 -3.13
N LYS A 60 -16.61 2.70 -2.67
CA LYS A 60 -16.39 4.11 -2.32
C LYS A 60 -16.45 5.02 -3.55
N TYR A 61 -15.95 4.55 -4.70
CA TYR A 61 -15.98 5.31 -5.97
C TYR A 61 -16.50 4.45 -7.14
N PRO A 62 -17.82 4.19 -7.21
CA PRO A 62 -18.39 3.25 -8.17
C PRO A 62 -18.18 3.70 -9.62
N ASN A 63 -18.21 5.01 -9.87
CA ASN A 63 -18.16 5.60 -11.22
C ASN A 63 -16.75 6.05 -11.66
N LYS A 64 -15.70 5.51 -11.04
CA LYS A 64 -14.30 5.84 -11.33
C LYS A 64 -13.53 4.65 -11.86
N THR A 65 -12.56 4.90 -12.72
CA THR A 65 -11.60 3.89 -13.18
C THR A 65 -10.67 3.47 -12.03
N LEU A 66 -9.99 2.32 -12.17
CA LEU A 66 -9.05 1.82 -11.15
C LEU A 66 -7.99 2.88 -10.79
N LEU A 67 -7.35 3.48 -11.79
CA LEU A 67 -6.32 4.49 -11.58
C LEU A 67 -6.87 5.74 -10.88
N GLU A 68 -8.08 6.19 -11.25
CA GLU A 68 -8.73 7.30 -10.57
C GLU A 68 -9.05 6.97 -9.11
N ARG A 69 -9.50 5.75 -8.82
CA ARG A 69 -9.79 5.28 -7.45
C ARG A 69 -8.54 5.32 -6.59
N GLU A 70 -7.45 4.73 -7.08
CA GLU A 70 -6.14 4.72 -6.44
C GLU A 70 -5.61 6.13 -6.19
N HIS A 71 -5.72 7.01 -7.20
CA HIS A 71 -5.30 8.40 -7.07
C HIS A 71 -6.12 9.14 -6.02
N LEU A 72 -7.45 9.02 -6.05
CA LEU A 72 -8.36 9.70 -5.11
C LEU A 72 -8.12 9.25 -3.66
N ILE A 73 -8.05 7.95 -3.41
CA ILE A 73 -7.85 7.42 -2.05
C ILE A 73 -6.46 7.79 -1.51
N THR A 74 -5.44 7.75 -2.37
CA THR A 74 -4.06 8.09 -1.98
C THR A 74 -3.93 9.60 -1.73
N LYS A 75 -4.63 10.44 -2.49
CA LYS A 75 -4.69 11.88 -2.25
C LYS A 75 -5.30 12.21 -0.89
N GLU A 76 -6.37 11.50 -0.52
CA GLU A 76 -7.13 11.66 0.73
C GLU A 76 -6.29 11.24 1.96
N HIS A 77 -5.69 10.05 1.92
CA HIS A 77 -5.04 9.46 3.10
C HIS A 77 -3.51 9.50 3.10
N LYS A 78 -2.89 9.96 2.00
CA LYS A 78 -1.44 10.09 1.78
C LYS A 78 -0.63 8.79 1.75
N THR A 79 -0.98 7.79 2.54
CA THR A 79 -0.38 6.45 2.48
C THR A 79 -1.48 5.41 2.63
N VAL A 80 -1.65 4.58 1.62
CA VAL A 80 -2.76 3.63 1.51
C VAL A 80 -2.20 2.24 1.24
N PHE A 81 -2.76 1.23 1.87
CA PHE A 81 -2.59 -0.16 1.49
C PHE A 81 -3.92 -0.72 0.98
N ILE A 82 -3.97 -1.04 -0.30
CA ILE A 82 -5.12 -1.67 -0.95
C ILE A 82 -4.88 -3.18 -0.90
N TYR A 83 -5.74 -3.92 -0.19
CA TYR A 83 -5.58 -5.37 0.00
C TYR A 83 -6.65 -6.19 -0.70
N ALA A 84 -6.38 -7.50 -0.81
CA ALA A 84 -7.23 -8.48 -1.50
C ALA A 84 -7.50 -8.08 -2.96
N ILE A 85 -6.43 -7.80 -3.70
CA ILE A 85 -6.51 -7.43 -5.11
C ILE A 85 -6.65 -8.71 -5.93
N SER A 86 -7.78 -8.85 -6.62
CA SER A 86 -8.07 -10.03 -7.44
C SER A 86 -7.61 -9.83 -8.90
N PRO A 87 -7.33 -10.91 -9.65
CA PRO A 87 -7.04 -10.82 -11.09
C PRO A 87 -8.18 -10.18 -11.90
N ASN A 88 -9.40 -10.24 -11.37
CA ASN A 88 -10.61 -9.76 -12.02
C ASN A 88 -10.89 -8.26 -11.74
N ASP A 89 -10.11 -7.59 -10.88
CA ASP A 89 -10.34 -6.19 -10.47
C ASP A 89 -9.93 -5.15 -11.55
N GLY A 90 -9.87 -5.55 -12.82
CA GLY A 90 -9.66 -4.62 -13.93
C GLY A 90 -8.23 -4.51 -14.45
N LYS A 91 -7.53 -5.66 -14.58
CA LYS A 91 -6.33 -5.86 -15.42
C LYS A 91 -4.98 -5.51 -14.78
N LEU A 92 -4.69 -6.05 -13.60
CA LEU A 92 -3.30 -6.35 -13.21
C LEU A 92 -2.97 -7.78 -13.60
N MET A 93 -1.97 -7.97 -14.46
CA MET A 93 -1.36 -9.28 -14.72
C MET A 93 -0.53 -9.69 -13.50
N ARG A 94 -1.21 -10.09 -12.41
CA ARG A 94 -0.54 -10.77 -11.30
C ARG A 94 -0.18 -12.18 -11.76
N ALA A 95 1.00 -12.64 -11.39
CA ALA A 95 1.45 -13.96 -11.77
C ALA A 95 0.49 -15.02 -11.17
N PRO A 96 0.03 -15.99 -11.98
CA PRO A 96 -1.01 -16.95 -11.58
C PRO A 96 -0.55 -17.96 -10.52
N ASP A 97 0.72 -17.93 -10.12
CA ASP A 97 1.40 -18.84 -9.21
C ASP A 97 1.47 -18.34 -7.75
N TYR A 98 0.85 -17.21 -7.42
CA TYR A 98 0.66 -16.79 -6.02
C TYR A 98 -0.64 -17.39 -5.45
N ASP A 99 -0.49 -18.31 -4.49
CA ASP A 99 -1.58 -19.15 -3.93
C ASP A 99 -2.66 -18.38 -3.13
N ASP A 100 -2.36 -17.21 -2.56
CA ASP A 100 -3.27 -16.48 -1.64
C ASP A 100 -3.69 -15.10 -2.17
N TRP A 101 -4.72 -15.07 -3.03
CA TRP A 101 -5.32 -13.83 -3.53
C TRP A 101 -5.98 -12.95 -2.45
N SER A 102 -6.19 -13.51 -1.25
CA SER A 102 -6.82 -12.82 -0.11
C SER A 102 -5.83 -12.10 0.82
N LEU A 103 -4.53 -12.44 0.77
CA LEU A 103 -3.48 -11.91 1.63
C LEU A 103 -2.37 -11.23 0.82
N ASN A 104 -2.78 -10.38 -0.12
CA ASN A 104 -1.89 -9.52 -0.90
C ASN A 104 -2.39 -8.07 -0.88
N GLY A 105 -1.58 -7.17 -1.44
CA GLY A 105 -1.98 -5.80 -1.69
C GLY A 105 -0.86 -4.92 -2.21
N ASP A 106 -1.21 -3.68 -2.54
CA ASP A 106 -0.30 -2.64 -2.99
C ASP A 106 -0.22 -1.50 -1.97
N ILE A 107 0.99 -0.99 -1.78
CA ILE A 107 1.26 0.23 -1.01
C ILE A 107 1.31 1.41 -1.98
N LEU A 108 0.45 2.40 -1.76
CA LEU A 108 0.42 3.65 -2.51
C LEU A 108 0.81 4.81 -1.59
N MET A 109 1.70 5.68 -2.07
CA MET A 109 2.16 6.86 -1.35
C MET A 109 1.92 8.11 -2.19
N TRP A 110 1.37 9.14 -1.58
CA TRP A 110 1.17 10.44 -2.21
C TRP A 110 2.49 11.22 -2.21
N LEU A 111 2.92 11.65 -3.40
CA LEU A 111 4.06 12.53 -3.57
C LEU A 111 3.60 13.84 -4.19
N ASP A 112 3.66 14.94 -3.44
CA ASP A 112 3.18 16.25 -3.89
C ASP A 112 3.88 16.76 -5.16
N THR A 113 5.07 16.26 -5.47
CA THR A 113 5.87 16.63 -6.64
C THR A 113 5.41 15.99 -7.96
N LEU A 114 4.54 14.97 -7.91
CA LEU A 114 4.08 14.21 -9.09
C LEU A 114 2.61 14.50 -9.44
N ASN A 115 2.02 15.54 -8.87
CA ASN A 115 0.58 15.86 -9.01
C ASN A 115 0.32 17.24 -9.61
#